data_AF-A0A846CW23-F1
#
_entry.id   AF-A0A846CW23-F1
#
_cell.length_a   1.000
_cell.length_b   1.000
_cell.length_c   1.000
_cell.angle_alpha   90.00
_cell.angle_beta   90.00
_cell.angle_gamma   90.00
#
_symmetry.space_group_name_H-M   'P 1'
#
loop_
_entity.id
_entity.type
_entity.pdbx_description
1 polymer ?
#
loop_
_entity_poly.entity_id
_entity_poly.type
_entity_poly.pdbx_seq_one_letter_code
_entity_poly.pdbx_strand_id
1 'polypeptide(L)'
;MNNHETGYLYIATGDKYMKEAIVSATSLKKLNAKAHITLVTDKNINNSLFDEVVIRPADIKHFKEGLLYKVRHIYHGSPYEKTLFVDTDTYFCDDCQEIFETLDFFDMAVAPDPTDPHKAKSPKTNKVLAACETYNTGVILFKKSSNNELFFQRWLEIYESKIINQTVGKENDQTSFIEAWLESNCKMYVLSHAWNARTPFFFTLKDAVKIIHGRHRNYEVIKNELNRLPGRQHRCWLPIQKRTIKKKQGWEYQLSLITDKIKEYLKL
;
A
#
# COMPACT_ATOMS: atom_id res chain seq x y z
N MET A 1 1.47 -15.49 23.87
CA MET A 1 1.98 -15.17 22.53
C MET A 1 3.28 -14.41 22.72
N ASN A 2 4.32 -14.73 21.96
CA ASN A 2 5.54 -13.92 21.98
C ASN A 2 5.21 -12.60 21.26
N ASN A 3 4.90 -11.55 22.01
CA ASN A 3 4.71 -10.22 21.42
C ASN A 3 6.08 -9.71 20.98
N HIS A 4 6.35 -9.82 19.68
CA HIS A 4 7.50 -9.16 19.07
C HIS A 4 7.19 -7.67 18.88
N GLU A 5 8.20 -6.82 19.06
CA GLU A 5 8.02 -5.36 18.94
C GLU A 5 7.57 -4.94 17.53
N THR A 6 8.17 -5.54 16.49
CA THR A 6 7.84 -5.26 15.09
C THR A 6 7.52 -6.55 14.33
N GLY A 7 6.64 -6.46 13.33
CA GLY A 7 6.37 -7.58 12.44
C GLY A 7 5.53 -7.23 11.22
N TYR A 8 5.37 -8.22 10.35
CA TYR A 8 4.70 -8.10 9.06
C TYR A 8 3.42 -8.92 9.08
N LEU A 9 2.36 -8.36 8.52
CA LEU A 9 1.04 -9.00 8.48
C LEU A 9 0.58 -9.20 7.05
N TYR A 10 0.17 -10.43 6.75
CA TYR A 10 -0.58 -10.78 5.55
C TYR A 10 -1.99 -11.22 5.92
N ILE A 11 -2.95 -10.89 5.06
CA ILE A 11 -4.31 -11.42 5.13
C ILE A 11 -4.66 -12.02 3.78
N ALA A 12 -4.90 -13.33 3.74
CA ALA A 12 -5.08 -14.06 2.49
C ALA A 12 -6.24 -15.06 2.59
N THR A 13 -7.24 -14.93 1.72
CA THR A 13 -8.40 -15.84 1.68
C THR A 13 -8.46 -16.66 0.40
N GLY A 14 -8.29 -17.97 0.49
CA GLY A 14 -8.28 -18.88 -0.65
C GLY A 14 -6.91 -19.03 -1.32
N ASP A 15 -6.78 -20.06 -2.17
CA ASP A 15 -5.48 -20.58 -2.61
C ASP A 15 -4.67 -19.61 -3.46
N LYS A 16 -5.36 -18.78 -4.24
CA LYS A 16 -4.71 -17.76 -5.08
C LYS A 16 -3.92 -16.79 -4.22
N TYR A 17 -4.57 -16.18 -3.23
CA TYR A 17 -3.95 -15.14 -2.40
C TYR A 17 -2.96 -15.73 -1.40
N MET A 18 -3.14 -16.97 -0.95
CA MET A 18 -2.11 -17.68 -0.18
C MET A 18 -0.82 -17.86 -0.99
N LYS A 19 -0.91 -18.26 -2.27
CA LYS A 19 0.25 -18.38 -3.16
C LYS A 19 0.95 -17.02 -3.37
N GLU A 20 0.17 -15.96 -3.54
CA GLU A 20 0.68 -14.59 -3.66
C GLU A 20 1.43 -14.19 -2.35
N ALA A 21 0.83 -14.41 -1.19
CA ALA A 21 1.43 -14.13 0.12
C ALA A 21 2.75 -14.89 0.34
N ILE A 22 2.84 -16.17 -0.06
CA ILE A 22 4.07 -16.96 0.02
C ILE A 22 5.18 -16.34 -0.83
N VAL A 23 4.87 -15.87 -2.05
CA VAL A 23 5.86 -15.20 -2.92
C VAL A 23 6.35 -13.91 -2.29
N SER A 24 5.44 -13.09 -1.76
CA SER A 24 5.79 -11.85 -1.05
C SER A 24 6.64 -12.13 0.19
N ALA A 25 6.21 -13.03 1.07
CA ALA A 25 6.92 -13.40 2.30
C ALA A 25 8.30 -14.01 2.00
N THR A 26 8.43 -14.78 0.92
CA THR A 26 9.73 -15.30 0.46
C THR A 26 10.67 -14.16 0.09
N SER A 27 10.19 -13.14 -0.64
CA SER A 27 11.01 -11.97 -0.98
C SER A 27 11.47 -11.19 0.25
N LEU A 28 10.61 -11.08 1.27
CA LEU A 28 10.94 -10.48 2.55
C LEU A 28 12.00 -11.29 3.32
N LYS A 29 11.79 -12.60 3.51
CA LYS A 29 12.74 -13.47 4.25
C LYS A 29 14.12 -13.55 3.57
N LYS A 30 14.21 -13.35 2.25
CA LYS A 30 15.50 -13.22 1.54
C LYS A 30 16.29 -11.97 1.93
N LEU A 31 15.60 -10.87 2.24
CA LEU A 31 16.21 -9.59 2.62
C LEU A 31 16.44 -9.52 4.12
N ASN A 32 15.52 -10.08 4.91
CA ASN A 32 15.61 -10.16 6.35
C ASN A 32 15.11 -11.52 6.84
N ALA A 33 16.04 -12.46 7.05
CA ALA A 33 15.73 -13.82 7.48
C ALA A 33 15.08 -13.88 8.88
N LYS A 34 15.22 -12.82 9.68
CA LYS A 34 14.68 -12.70 11.04
C LYS A 34 13.34 -11.98 11.10
N ALA A 35 12.81 -11.48 9.97
CA ALA A 35 11.53 -10.78 9.94
C ALA A 35 10.41 -11.68 10.48
N HIS A 36 9.62 -11.20 11.45
CA HIS A 36 8.47 -11.93 11.99
C HIS A 36 7.25 -11.73 11.10
N ILE A 37 6.62 -12.82 10.67
CA ILE A 37 5.51 -12.77 9.72
C ILE A 37 4.31 -13.53 10.28
N THR A 38 3.17 -12.84 10.39
CA THR A 38 1.88 -13.44 10.69
C THR A 38 1.01 -13.50 9.43
N LEU A 39 0.37 -14.64 9.20
CA LEU A 39 -0.64 -14.82 8.17
C LEU A 39 -2.02 -15.02 8.81
N VAL A 40 -2.98 -14.15 8.49
CA VAL A 40 -4.40 -14.41 8.74
C VAL A 40 -5.03 -15.03 7.50
N THR A 41 -5.71 -16.16 7.65
CA THR A 41 -6.27 -16.88 6.50
C THR A 41 -7.49 -17.73 6.85
N ASP A 42 -8.26 -18.11 5.83
CA ASP A 42 -9.43 -19.00 5.93
C ASP A 42 -9.05 -20.49 5.89
N LYS A 43 -7.78 -20.82 5.61
CA LYS A 43 -7.33 -22.19 5.43
C LYS A 43 -6.19 -22.56 6.36
N ASN A 44 -6.17 -23.81 6.79
CA ASN A 44 -5.01 -24.34 7.50
C ASN A 44 -3.87 -24.56 6.50
N ILE A 45 -2.69 -24.03 6.82
CA ILE A 45 -1.48 -24.18 6.04
C ILE A 45 -0.30 -24.36 6.99
N ASN A 46 0.58 -25.30 6.65
CA ASN A 46 1.86 -25.45 7.31
C ASN A 46 2.96 -24.91 6.38
N ASN A 47 3.49 -23.73 6.70
CA ASN A 47 4.55 -23.10 5.92
C ASN A 47 5.49 -22.33 6.86
N SER A 48 6.78 -22.68 6.83
CA SER A 48 7.80 -22.14 7.73
C SER A 48 8.17 -20.67 7.49
N LEU A 49 7.65 -20.04 6.43
CA LEU A 49 7.80 -18.60 6.20
C LEU A 49 7.01 -17.76 7.21
N PHE A 50 5.92 -18.31 7.75
CA PHE A 50 5.05 -17.64 8.69
C PHE A 50 5.34 -18.13 10.11
N ASP A 51 5.72 -17.21 10.98
CA ASP A 51 5.95 -17.46 12.40
C ASP A 51 4.62 -17.79 13.12
N GLU A 52 3.51 -17.21 12.65
CA GLU A 52 2.17 -17.49 13.14
C GLU A 52 1.14 -17.54 11.99
N VAL A 53 0.24 -18.53 12.04
CA VAL A 53 -0.91 -18.64 11.13
C VAL A 53 -2.20 -18.57 11.94
N VAL A 54 -2.96 -17.50 11.75
CA VAL A 54 -4.23 -17.25 12.44
C VAL A 54 -5.39 -17.64 11.52
N ILE A 55 -6.05 -18.75 11.85
CA ILE A 55 -7.18 -19.24 11.07
C ILE A 55 -8.45 -18.46 11.43
N ARG A 56 -9.08 -17.85 10.43
CA ARG A 56 -10.35 -17.13 10.52
C ARG A 56 -11.24 -17.57 9.36
N PRO A 57 -12.30 -18.35 9.61
CA PRO A 57 -13.20 -18.81 8.55
C PRO A 57 -13.74 -17.65 7.72
N ALA A 58 -13.90 -17.88 6.42
CA ALA A 58 -14.46 -16.91 5.49
C ALA A 58 -15.49 -17.58 4.58
N ASP A 59 -16.62 -16.93 4.35
CA ASP A 59 -17.57 -17.24 3.27
C ASP A 59 -17.60 -16.04 2.31
N ILE A 60 -16.62 -15.99 1.39
CA ILE A 60 -16.45 -14.87 0.46
C ILE A 60 -17.01 -15.27 -0.89
N LYS A 61 -18.09 -14.60 -1.31
CA LYS A 61 -18.76 -14.76 -2.60
C LYS A 61 -18.39 -13.66 -3.58
N HIS A 62 -18.07 -12.48 -3.06
CA HIS A 62 -17.77 -11.30 -3.86
C HIS A 62 -16.49 -10.58 -3.43
N PHE A 63 -15.86 -9.88 -4.37
CA PHE A 63 -14.61 -9.14 -4.14
C PHE A 63 -14.68 -8.18 -2.93
N LYS A 64 -15.81 -7.48 -2.74
CA LYS A 64 -16.03 -6.55 -1.62
C LYS A 64 -16.04 -7.24 -0.25
N GLU A 65 -16.52 -8.48 -0.19
CA GLU A 65 -16.48 -9.27 1.05
C GLU A 65 -15.05 -9.71 1.38
N GLY A 66 -14.22 -9.96 0.36
CA GLY A 66 -12.78 -10.17 0.54
C GLY A 66 -12.06 -8.94 1.10
N LEU A 67 -12.41 -7.75 0.62
CA LEU A 67 -11.92 -6.50 1.20
C LEU A 67 -12.41 -6.33 2.65
N LEU A 68 -13.66 -6.68 2.95
CA LEU A 68 -14.20 -6.62 4.30
C LEU A 68 -13.47 -7.58 5.25
N TYR A 69 -13.12 -8.77 4.77
CA TYR A 69 -12.33 -9.74 5.53
C TYR A 69 -10.96 -9.17 5.93
N LYS A 70 -10.28 -8.48 5.00
CA LYS A 70 -9.05 -7.73 5.31
C LYS A 70 -9.30 -6.70 6.41
N VAL A 71 -10.27 -5.82 6.21
CA VAL A 71 -10.60 -4.72 7.15
C VAL A 71 -10.93 -5.26 8.54
N ARG A 72 -11.66 -6.38 8.63
CA ARG A 72 -12.05 -7.00 9.90
C ARG A 72 -10.86 -7.55 10.69
N HIS A 73 -9.83 -8.04 10.01
CA HIS A 73 -8.76 -8.80 10.64
C HIS A 73 -7.41 -8.06 10.70
N ILE A 74 -7.25 -6.93 10.02
CA ILE A 74 -5.97 -6.23 9.95
C ILE A 74 -5.43 -5.78 11.30
N TYR A 75 -6.27 -5.23 12.18
CA TYR A 75 -5.79 -4.73 13.46
C TYR A 75 -5.58 -5.86 14.47
N HIS A 76 -6.62 -6.65 14.75
CA HIS A 76 -6.57 -7.70 15.77
C HIS A 76 -5.87 -8.99 15.33
N GLY A 77 -5.67 -9.20 14.03
CA GLY A 77 -4.89 -10.30 13.49
C GLY A 77 -3.38 -10.11 13.64
N SER A 78 -2.92 -8.89 13.94
CA SER A 78 -1.52 -8.63 14.24
C SER A 78 -1.20 -8.84 15.73
N PRO A 79 -0.21 -9.69 16.07
CA PRO A 79 0.32 -9.84 17.43
C PRO A 79 1.41 -8.81 17.78
N TYR A 80 1.78 -7.91 16.86
CA TYR A 80 2.91 -6.99 17.02
C TYR A 80 2.50 -5.64 17.60
N GLU A 81 3.40 -5.01 18.36
CA GLU A 81 3.24 -3.62 18.81
C GLU A 81 3.31 -2.65 17.62
N LYS A 82 4.19 -2.90 16.65
CA LYS A 82 4.32 -2.16 15.39
C LYS A 82 4.19 -3.13 14.21
N THR A 83 3.25 -2.87 13.32
CA THR A 83 2.88 -3.78 12.24
C THR A 83 3.02 -3.11 10.88
N LEU A 84 3.69 -3.78 9.94
CA LEU A 84 3.57 -3.48 8.52
C LEU A 84 2.63 -4.50 7.86
N PHE A 85 1.38 -4.09 7.61
CA PHE A 85 0.47 -4.85 6.78
C PHE A 85 0.81 -4.64 5.31
N VAL A 86 0.81 -5.74 4.53
CA VAL A 86 0.95 -5.72 3.08
C VAL A 86 -0.06 -6.64 2.40
N ASP A 87 -0.62 -6.19 1.28
CA ASP A 87 -1.46 -7.02 0.41
C ASP A 87 -0.64 -8.19 -0.15
N THR A 88 -1.33 -9.28 -0.50
CA THR A 88 -0.66 -10.53 -0.90
C THR A 88 0.09 -10.43 -2.24
N ASP A 89 -0.31 -9.55 -3.15
CA ASP A 89 0.32 -9.31 -4.45
C ASP A 89 1.44 -8.26 -4.39
N THR A 90 2.22 -8.32 -3.32
CA THR A 90 3.39 -7.47 -3.09
C THR A 90 4.71 -8.22 -3.31
N TYR A 91 5.81 -7.48 -3.48
CA TYR A 91 7.17 -8.02 -3.55
C TYR A 91 8.17 -7.05 -2.93
N PHE A 92 8.96 -7.52 -1.97
CA PHE A 92 9.96 -6.73 -1.28
C PHE A 92 11.22 -6.63 -2.14
N CYS A 93 11.66 -5.39 -2.37
CA CYS A 93 12.82 -5.05 -3.18
C CYS A 93 14.06 -4.78 -2.33
N ASP A 94 13.87 -4.38 -1.08
CA ASP A 94 14.91 -3.98 -0.14
C ASP A 94 14.42 -4.16 1.30
N ASP A 95 15.33 -4.15 2.27
CA ASP A 95 14.96 -4.18 3.68
C ASP A 95 14.10 -2.95 4.03
N CYS A 96 13.05 -3.20 4.80
CA CYS A 96 12.02 -2.26 5.17
C CYS A 96 12.03 -1.97 6.68
N GLN A 97 12.99 -2.49 7.45
CA GLN A 97 13.03 -2.33 8.90
C GLN A 97 13.03 -0.85 9.35
N GLU A 98 13.68 0.03 8.60
CA GLU A 98 13.72 1.49 8.86
C GLU A 98 12.33 2.15 8.90
N ILE A 99 11.32 1.56 8.23
CA ILE A 99 9.99 2.15 8.18
C ILE A 99 9.36 2.25 9.58
N PHE A 100 9.66 1.30 10.47
CA PHE A 100 9.06 1.20 11.80
C PHE A 100 9.44 2.36 12.72
N GLU A 101 10.56 3.04 12.48
CA GLU A 101 10.98 4.27 13.19
C GLU A 101 9.99 5.42 12.96
N THR A 102 9.26 5.39 11.84
CA THR A 102 8.17 6.37 11.57
C THR A 102 7.12 6.36 12.68
N LEU A 103 6.86 5.21 13.30
CA LEU A 103 5.84 5.06 14.35
C LEU A 103 6.23 5.67 15.70
N ASP A 104 7.48 6.13 15.86
CA ASP A 104 7.90 6.88 17.04
C ASP A 104 7.29 8.29 17.06
N PHE A 105 6.91 8.81 15.89
CA PHE A 105 6.34 10.16 15.73
C PHE A 105 4.89 10.17 15.25
N PHE A 106 4.43 9.06 14.65
CA PHE A 106 3.12 8.92 14.03
C PHE A 106 2.39 7.69 14.57
N ASP A 107 1.08 7.62 14.37
CA ASP A 107 0.29 6.45 14.72
C ASP A 107 0.21 5.45 13.57
N MET A 108 0.24 5.96 12.33
CA MET A 108 0.12 5.18 11.11
C MET A 108 0.86 5.84 9.95
N ALA A 109 1.27 5.05 8.96
CA ALA A 109 1.74 5.55 7.67
C ALA A 109 1.15 4.74 6.51
N VAL A 110 0.77 5.44 5.44
CA VAL A 110 0.17 4.87 4.22
C VAL A 110 0.63 5.64 2.98
N ALA A 111 0.53 5.04 1.79
CA ALA A 111 0.90 5.69 0.54
C ALA A 111 -0.33 6.18 -0.25
N PRO A 112 -0.22 7.26 -1.05
CA PRO A 112 -1.26 7.71 -1.97
C PRO A 112 -1.69 6.60 -2.94
N ASP A 113 -3.01 6.47 -3.17
CA ASP A 113 -3.50 5.72 -4.33
C ASP A 113 -3.25 6.58 -5.59
N PRO A 114 -2.61 6.03 -6.64
CA PRO A 114 -2.29 6.82 -7.83
C PRO A 114 -3.49 7.12 -8.74
N THR A 115 -4.63 6.45 -8.56
CA THR A 115 -5.70 6.42 -9.58
C THR A 115 -7.12 6.37 -9.07
N ASP A 116 -7.38 6.03 -7.80
CA ASP A 116 -8.73 5.87 -7.29
C ASP A 116 -9.49 7.20 -7.39
N PRO A 117 -10.54 7.28 -8.25
CA PRO A 117 -11.25 8.53 -8.49
C PRO A 117 -12.27 8.84 -7.38
N HIS A 118 -12.51 7.91 -6.45
CA HIS A 118 -13.49 8.06 -5.40
C HIS A 118 -13.00 9.00 -4.31
N LYS A 119 -13.95 9.69 -3.67
CA LYS A 119 -13.68 10.74 -2.69
C LYS A 119 -14.51 10.50 -1.44
N ALA A 120 -13.85 10.62 -0.29
CA ALA A 120 -14.53 10.57 1.00
C ALA A 120 -15.51 11.73 1.16
N LYS A 121 -16.55 11.49 1.97
CA LYS A 121 -17.49 12.53 2.40
C LYS A 121 -17.12 13.01 3.79
N SER A 122 -17.31 14.29 4.02
CA SER A 122 -17.16 14.88 5.36
C SER A 122 -18.16 14.23 6.32
N PRO A 123 -17.72 13.70 7.47
CA PRO A 123 -18.64 13.12 8.46
C PRO A 123 -19.60 14.15 9.07
N LYS A 124 -19.24 15.45 9.02
CA LYS A 124 -20.06 16.54 9.56
C LYS A 124 -21.12 17.06 8.60
N THR A 125 -20.81 17.10 7.30
CA THR A 125 -21.66 17.77 6.30
C THR A 125 -22.16 16.85 5.19
N ASN A 126 -21.67 15.61 5.15
CA ASN A 126 -21.90 14.64 4.09
C ASN A 126 -21.51 15.13 2.67
N LYS A 127 -20.78 16.25 2.57
CA LYS A 127 -20.28 16.79 1.31
C LYS A 127 -19.01 16.04 0.89
N VAL A 128 -18.88 15.81 -0.41
CA VAL A 128 -17.67 15.25 -1.01
C VAL A 128 -16.49 16.20 -0.78
N LEU A 129 -15.37 15.67 -0.31
CA LEU A 129 -14.14 16.42 -0.11
C LEU A 129 -13.25 16.30 -1.36
N ALA A 130 -13.45 17.18 -2.33
CA ALA A 130 -12.83 17.08 -3.66
C ALA A 130 -11.29 17.02 -3.63
N ALA A 131 -10.64 17.78 -2.73
CA ALA A 131 -9.18 17.80 -2.58
C ALA A 131 -8.62 16.68 -1.67
N CYS A 132 -9.49 15.87 -1.06
CA CYS A 132 -9.08 14.77 -0.20
C CYS A 132 -8.93 13.51 -1.06
N GLU A 133 -7.70 13.23 -1.47
CA GLU A 133 -7.34 11.99 -2.17
C GLU A 133 -7.44 10.78 -1.25
N THR A 134 -7.65 9.60 -1.85
CA THR A 134 -7.61 8.34 -1.12
C THR A 134 -6.17 7.82 -0.99
N TYR A 135 -5.95 7.06 0.07
CA TYR A 135 -4.72 6.31 0.27
C TYR A 135 -4.93 4.86 -0.13
N ASN A 136 -3.90 4.25 -0.71
CA ASN A 136 -3.95 2.83 -0.98
C ASN A 136 -3.80 2.03 0.32
N THR A 137 -4.73 1.13 0.59
CA THR A 137 -4.80 0.34 1.83
C THR A 137 -4.08 -1.01 1.72
N GLY A 138 -3.24 -1.20 0.69
CA GLY A 138 -2.48 -2.43 0.50
C GLY A 138 -1.07 -2.41 1.09
N VAL A 139 -0.63 -1.27 1.63
CA VAL A 139 0.55 -1.18 2.51
C VAL A 139 0.20 -0.20 3.63
N ILE A 140 0.10 -0.69 4.85
CA ILE A 140 -0.28 0.11 6.02
C ILE A 140 0.69 -0.20 7.15
N LEU A 141 1.45 0.80 7.59
CA LEU A 141 2.28 0.74 8.79
C LEU A 141 1.48 1.31 9.96
N PHE A 142 1.36 0.60 11.08
CA PHE A 142 0.62 1.08 12.24
C PHE A 142 1.17 0.53 13.55
N LYS A 143 0.91 1.21 14.67
CA LYS A 143 1.19 0.70 16.02
C LYS A 143 -0.08 0.35 16.79
N LYS A 144 0.02 -0.55 17.78
CA LYS A 144 -1.04 -0.78 18.76
C LYS A 144 -1.18 0.47 19.63
N SER A 145 -2.40 0.97 19.71
CA SER A 145 -2.79 2.08 20.59
C SER A 145 -4.31 2.20 20.62
N SER A 146 -4.86 2.85 21.64
CA SER A 146 -6.30 3.15 21.69
C SER A 146 -6.78 3.97 20.50
N ASN A 147 -5.94 4.90 20.00
CA ASN A 147 -6.26 5.73 18.83
C ASN A 147 -6.39 4.89 17.55
N ASN A 148 -5.44 3.99 17.31
CA ASN A 148 -5.50 3.12 16.14
C ASN A 148 -6.59 2.05 16.27
N GLU A 149 -6.80 1.50 17.46
CA GLU A 149 -7.89 0.57 17.70
C GLU A 149 -9.24 1.18 17.33
N LEU A 150 -9.52 2.38 17.83
CA LEU A 150 -10.74 3.12 17.49
C LEU A 150 -10.81 3.42 15.99
N PHE A 151 -9.71 3.81 15.37
CA PHE A 151 -9.65 4.06 13.92
C PHE A 151 -9.99 2.82 13.09
N PHE A 152 -9.34 1.68 13.37
CA PHE A 152 -9.57 0.44 12.61
C PHE A 152 -10.97 -0.13 12.86
N GLN A 153 -11.47 -0.01 14.09
CA GLN A 153 -12.85 -0.34 14.41
C GLN A 153 -13.81 0.54 13.59
N ARG A 154 -13.55 1.84 13.52
CA ARG A 154 -14.41 2.76 12.77
C ARG A 154 -14.38 2.49 11.26
N TRP A 155 -13.21 2.18 10.72
CA TRP A 155 -13.07 1.76 9.33
C TRP A 155 -13.90 0.52 9.01
N LEU A 156 -13.86 -0.49 9.89
CA LEU A 156 -14.69 -1.69 9.78
C LEU A 156 -16.19 -1.33 9.78
N GLU A 157 -16.65 -0.57 10.78
CA GLU A 157 -18.05 -0.18 10.91
C GLU A 157 -18.57 0.54 9.65
N ILE A 158 -17.81 1.51 9.14
CA ILE A 158 -18.21 2.29 7.96
C ILE A 158 -18.26 1.39 6.73
N TYR A 159 -17.22 0.60 6.47
CA TYR A 159 -17.15 -0.24 5.27
C TYR A 159 -18.21 -1.36 5.29
N GLU A 160 -18.38 -2.02 6.44
CA GLU A 160 -19.41 -3.03 6.66
C GLU A 160 -20.82 -2.45 6.47
N SER A 161 -21.09 -1.28 7.04
CA SER A 161 -22.36 -0.58 6.85
C SER A 161 -22.63 -0.28 5.38
N LYS A 162 -21.63 0.18 4.61
CA LYS A 162 -21.78 0.41 3.17
C LYS A 162 -22.10 -0.88 2.40
N ILE A 163 -21.51 -2.01 2.79
CA ILE A 163 -21.79 -3.32 2.17
C ILE A 163 -23.23 -3.76 2.48
N ILE A 164 -23.63 -3.75 3.75
CA ILE A 164 -24.97 -4.17 4.19
C ILE A 164 -26.06 -3.33 3.52
N ASN A 165 -25.85 -2.00 3.46
CA ASN A 165 -26.79 -1.06 2.86
C ASN A 165 -26.66 -0.97 1.32
N GLN A 166 -25.76 -1.76 0.71
CA GLN A 166 -25.49 -1.78 -0.72
C GLN A 166 -25.09 -0.41 -1.32
N THR A 167 -24.49 0.46 -0.51
CA THR A 167 -24.10 1.83 -0.91
C THR A 167 -22.66 1.96 -1.37
N VAL A 168 -21.85 0.87 -1.29
CA VAL A 168 -20.46 0.88 -1.81
C VAL A 168 -20.40 1.30 -3.28
N GLY A 169 -21.38 0.89 -4.11
CA GLY A 169 -21.37 1.21 -5.54
C GLY A 169 -20.10 0.72 -6.24
N LYS A 170 -19.31 1.64 -6.82
CA LYS A 170 -18.00 1.36 -7.44
C LYS A 170 -16.80 1.59 -6.50
N GLU A 171 -17.04 2.10 -5.30
CA GLU A 171 -16.00 2.33 -4.29
C GLU A 171 -15.43 1.01 -3.75
N ASN A 172 -14.38 1.13 -2.94
CA ASN A 172 -13.72 0.04 -2.23
C ASN A 172 -13.51 0.46 -0.76
N ASP A 173 -12.68 -0.29 -0.02
CA ASP A 173 -12.37 -0.03 1.39
C ASP A 173 -11.57 1.26 1.62
N GLN A 174 -10.90 1.81 0.61
CA GLN A 174 -10.04 3.00 0.71
C GLN A 174 -10.83 4.27 1.00
N THR A 175 -12.04 4.44 0.43
CA THR A 175 -12.89 5.59 0.76
C THR A 175 -13.30 5.56 2.23
N SER A 176 -13.71 4.38 2.73
CA SER A 176 -14.09 4.20 4.13
C SER A 176 -12.91 4.33 5.10
N PHE A 177 -11.69 4.03 4.65
CA PHE A 177 -10.47 4.29 5.40
C PHE A 177 -10.27 5.79 5.65
N ILE A 178 -10.45 6.62 4.61
CA ILE A 178 -10.38 8.09 4.75
C ILE A 178 -11.54 8.62 5.60
N GLU A 179 -12.75 8.12 5.42
CA GLU A 179 -13.91 8.52 6.25
C GLU A 179 -13.66 8.23 7.74
N ALA A 180 -13.11 7.06 8.07
CA ALA A 180 -12.69 6.74 9.43
C ALA A 180 -11.58 7.67 9.93
N TRP A 181 -10.64 8.04 9.05
CA TRP A 181 -9.53 8.93 9.42
C TRP A 181 -10.03 10.32 9.78
N LEU A 182 -10.99 10.86 9.03
CA LEU A 182 -11.62 12.17 9.25
C LEU A 182 -12.37 12.27 10.58
N GLU A 183 -12.78 11.13 11.16
CA GLU A 183 -13.40 11.04 12.48
C GLU A 183 -12.41 10.71 13.61
N SER A 184 -11.15 10.43 13.27
CA SER A 184 -10.13 9.99 14.21
C SER A 184 -9.16 11.10 14.63
N ASN A 185 -8.47 10.87 15.75
CA ASN A 185 -7.29 11.66 16.15
C ASN A 185 -5.97 10.97 15.72
N CYS A 186 -6.03 9.99 14.80
CA CYS A 186 -4.85 9.24 14.36
C CYS A 186 -3.90 10.15 13.58
N LYS A 187 -2.65 10.27 14.07
CA LYS A 187 -1.62 11.07 13.41
C LYS A 187 -0.98 10.26 12.29
N MET A 188 -1.40 10.53 11.06
CA MET A 188 -0.99 9.78 9.86
C MET A 188 0.20 10.44 9.14
N TYR A 189 1.15 9.62 8.70
CA TYR A 189 2.22 10.02 7.78
C TYR A 189 1.94 9.50 6.36
N VAL A 190 2.30 10.30 5.35
CA VAL A 190 2.12 9.92 3.94
C VAL A 190 3.46 9.43 3.39
N LEU A 191 3.53 8.12 3.12
CA LEU A 191 4.66 7.46 2.49
C LEU A 191 4.75 7.85 1.00
N SER A 192 5.96 7.86 0.46
CA SER A 192 6.15 7.96 -0.99
C SER A 192 5.73 6.66 -1.69
N HIS A 193 5.48 6.73 -3.01
CA HIS A 193 5.19 5.55 -3.82
C HIS A 193 6.31 4.49 -3.82
N ALA A 194 7.51 4.80 -3.32
CA ALA A 194 8.57 3.81 -3.15
C ALA A 194 8.19 2.69 -2.17
N TRP A 195 7.37 3.00 -1.16
CA TRP A 195 6.89 2.06 -0.14
C TRP A 195 5.65 1.28 -0.56
N ASN A 196 5.02 1.66 -1.66
CA ASN A 196 3.83 1.01 -2.20
C ASN A 196 3.75 1.29 -3.71
N ALA A 197 4.68 0.71 -4.47
CA ALA A 197 4.83 0.99 -5.89
C ALA A 197 3.75 0.24 -6.67
N ARG A 198 2.62 0.90 -6.88
CA ARG A 198 1.43 0.39 -7.58
C ARG A 198 1.68 0.25 -9.09
N THR A 199 2.45 -0.77 -9.45
CA THR A 199 2.95 -1.07 -10.80
C THR A 199 1.91 -1.21 -11.93
N PRO A 200 0.61 -1.49 -11.69
CA PRO A 200 -0.41 -1.39 -12.73
C PRO A 200 -0.69 0.05 -13.21
N PHE A 201 -0.26 1.06 -12.46
CA PHE A 201 -0.61 2.47 -12.69
C PHE A 201 0.62 3.36 -12.88
N PHE A 202 0.41 4.60 -13.32
CA PHE A 202 1.48 5.60 -13.39
C PHE A 202 1.76 6.17 -12.01
N PHE A 203 3.04 6.36 -11.67
CA PHE A 203 3.45 7.05 -10.46
C PHE A 203 4.88 7.59 -10.60
N THR A 204 5.22 8.58 -9.78
CA THR A 204 6.56 9.15 -9.72
C THR A 204 7.36 8.53 -8.59
N LEU A 205 8.67 8.46 -8.80
CA LEU A 205 9.63 7.94 -7.85
C LEU A 205 10.80 8.92 -7.71
N LYS A 206 11.18 9.17 -6.47
CA LYS A 206 12.41 9.88 -6.10
C LYS A 206 13.45 8.88 -5.58
N ASP A 207 13.02 7.99 -4.70
CA ASP A 207 13.87 7.05 -3.98
C ASP A 207 13.86 5.66 -4.64
N ALA A 208 14.64 4.72 -4.11
CA ALA A 208 14.57 3.32 -4.51
C ALA A 208 13.24 2.71 -4.04
N VAL A 209 12.59 1.92 -4.89
CA VAL A 209 11.39 1.17 -4.53
C VAL A 209 11.76 0.11 -3.50
N LYS A 210 11.03 0.12 -2.39
CA LYS A 210 11.10 -0.82 -1.28
C LYS A 210 10.10 -1.96 -1.46
N ILE A 211 8.87 -1.66 -1.90
CA ILE A 211 7.80 -2.64 -2.08
C ILE A 211 7.11 -2.42 -3.43
N ILE A 212 7.16 -3.43 -4.30
CA ILE A 212 6.31 -3.51 -5.49
C ILE A 212 4.93 -3.97 -5.05
N HIS A 213 3.89 -3.31 -5.55
CA HIS A 213 2.51 -3.73 -5.40
C HIS A 213 1.91 -3.93 -6.79
N GLY A 214 1.60 -5.19 -7.12
CA GLY A 214 1.02 -5.60 -8.38
C GLY A 214 1.61 -6.91 -8.89
N ARG A 215 0.81 -7.65 -9.68
CA ARG A 215 1.13 -9.01 -10.11
C ARG A 215 2.07 -9.04 -11.30
N HIS A 216 3.21 -9.73 -11.17
CA HIS A 216 4.17 -9.91 -12.25
C HIS A 216 4.61 -11.36 -12.40
N ARG A 217 4.92 -11.78 -13.64
CA ARG A 217 5.52 -13.10 -13.91
C ARG A 217 6.96 -13.21 -13.40
N ASN A 218 7.69 -12.10 -13.45
CA ASN A 218 9.08 -12.03 -12.99
C ASN A 218 9.30 -10.72 -12.24
N TYR A 219 9.25 -10.79 -10.91
CA TYR A 219 9.42 -9.62 -10.05
C TYR A 219 10.84 -9.04 -10.08
N GLU A 220 11.87 -9.87 -10.29
CA GLU A 220 13.26 -9.39 -10.35
C GLU A 220 13.50 -8.48 -11.55
N VAL A 221 12.89 -8.76 -12.71
CA VAL A 221 12.95 -7.86 -13.87
C VAL A 221 12.32 -6.49 -13.56
N ILE A 222 11.18 -6.50 -12.89
CA ILE A 222 10.45 -5.27 -12.53
C ILE A 222 11.19 -4.49 -11.45
N LYS A 223 11.71 -5.17 -10.43
CA LYS A 223 12.59 -4.60 -9.39
C LYS A 223 13.80 -3.93 -10.02
N ASN A 224 14.51 -4.63 -10.90
CA ASN A 224 15.69 -4.10 -11.58
C ASN A 224 15.36 -2.86 -12.41
N GLU A 225 14.23 -2.82 -13.09
CA GLU A 225 13.85 -1.65 -13.88
C GLU A 225 13.39 -0.46 -13.01
N LEU A 226 12.57 -0.71 -11.99
CA LEU A 226 12.15 0.32 -11.02
C LEU A 226 13.35 0.94 -10.28
N ASN A 227 14.35 0.11 -9.96
CA ASN A 227 15.54 0.49 -9.20
C ASN A 227 16.79 0.65 -10.07
N ARG A 228 16.66 0.71 -11.40
CA ARG A 228 17.78 0.94 -12.33
C ARG A 228 18.51 2.27 -12.08
N LEU A 229 17.81 3.22 -11.46
CA LEU A 229 18.25 4.60 -11.25
C LEU A 229 18.01 5.04 -9.78
N PRO A 230 18.53 4.30 -8.79
CA PRO A 230 18.16 4.54 -7.41
C PRO A 230 18.79 5.85 -6.89
N GLY A 231 18.01 6.63 -6.16
CA GLY A 231 18.51 7.63 -5.21
C GLY A 231 19.03 8.98 -5.72
N ARG A 232 18.93 9.34 -7.02
CA ARG A 232 19.41 10.67 -7.49
C ARG A 232 18.59 11.38 -8.57
N GLN A 233 17.55 10.76 -9.13
CA GLN A 233 16.83 11.35 -10.27
C GLN A 233 15.33 11.02 -10.20
N HIS A 234 14.50 12.08 -10.24
CA HIS A 234 13.05 11.95 -10.34
C HIS A 234 12.69 11.17 -11.61
N ARG A 235 11.88 10.11 -11.48
CA ARG A 235 11.48 9.24 -12.58
C ARG A 235 9.99 8.92 -12.51
N CYS A 236 9.42 8.55 -13.64
CA CYS A 236 8.03 8.12 -13.75
C CYS A 236 7.99 6.68 -14.23
N TRP A 237 7.18 5.84 -13.57
CA TRP A 237 6.91 4.48 -14.03
C TRP A 237 5.84 4.48 -15.12
N LEU A 238 6.12 3.78 -16.22
CA LEU A 238 5.19 3.55 -17.33
C LEU A 238 4.73 2.08 -17.29
N PRO A 239 3.50 1.79 -16.84
CA PRO A 239 3.03 0.42 -16.60
C PRO A 239 2.97 -0.44 -17.86
N ILE A 240 2.48 0.11 -18.98
CA ILE A 240 2.34 -0.62 -20.26
C ILE A 240 3.70 -1.07 -20.80
N GLN A 241 4.70 -0.19 -20.71
CA GLN A 241 6.04 -0.44 -21.22
C GLN A 241 6.95 -1.11 -20.17
N LYS A 242 6.46 -1.24 -18.93
CA LYS A 242 7.20 -1.76 -17.78
C LYS A 242 8.58 -1.12 -17.64
N ARG A 243 8.64 0.21 -17.79
CA ARG A 243 9.90 0.97 -17.79
C ARG A 243 9.79 2.26 -16.99
N THR A 244 10.94 2.75 -16.54
CA THR A 244 11.06 4.08 -15.93
C THR A 244 11.56 5.10 -16.95
N ILE A 245 10.89 6.26 -16.99
CA ILE A 245 11.36 7.44 -17.73
C ILE A 245 11.92 8.45 -16.74
N LYS A 246 13.13 8.92 -17.03
CA LYS A 246 13.78 9.99 -16.26
C LYS A 246 13.10 11.33 -16.54
N LYS A 247 12.92 12.12 -15.49
CA LYS A 247 12.67 13.56 -15.66
C LYS A 247 13.92 14.19 -16.27
N LYS A 248 13.75 14.91 -17.37
CA LYS A 248 14.78 15.81 -17.91
C LYS A 248 15.11 16.90 -16.89
N GLN A 249 16.36 17.32 -16.79
CA GLN A 249 16.72 18.42 -15.89
C GLN A 249 16.01 19.72 -16.30
N GLY A 250 15.77 20.63 -15.34
CA GLY A 250 15.04 21.88 -15.61
C GLY A 250 15.68 22.72 -16.71
N TRP A 251 17.02 22.73 -16.80
CA TRP A 251 17.76 23.42 -17.85
C TRP A 251 17.58 22.79 -19.24
N GLU A 252 17.36 21.47 -19.34
CA GLU A 252 17.10 20.80 -20.63
C GLU A 252 15.78 21.29 -21.24
N TYR A 253 14.79 21.60 -20.41
CA TYR A 253 13.52 22.19 -20.84
C TYR A 253 13.71 23.64 -21.31
N GLN A 254 14.55 24.42 -20.62
CA GLN A 254 14.87 25.80 -21.02
C GLN A 254 15.63 25.84 -22.35
N LEU A 255 16.58 24.92 -22.57
CA LEU A 255 17.31 24.82 -23.84
C LEU A 255 16.39 24.46 -25.01
N SER A 256 15.42 23.57 -24.82
CA SER A 256 14.44 23.30 -25.89
C SER A 256 13.63 24.54 -26.25
N LEU A 257 13.19 25.32 -25.25
CA LEU A 257 12.46 26.57 -25.50
C LEU A 257 13.33 27.64 -26.19
N ILE A 258 14.62 27.72 -25.84
CA ILE A 258 15.57 28.62 -26.50
C ILE A 258 15.78 28.17 -27.95
N THR A 259 15.94 26.87 -28.19
CA THR A 259 16.11 26.31 -29.53
C THR A 259 14.89 26.56 -30.41
N ASP A 260 13.68 26.41 -29.86
CA ASP A 260 12.44 26.67 -30.58
C ASP A 260 12.28 28.16 -30.89
N LYS A 261 12.61 29.05 -29.94
CA LYS A 261 12.64 30.51 -30.18
C LYS A 261 13.68 30.91 -31.23
N ILE A 262 14.85 30.27 -31.25
CA ILE A 262 15.89 30.53 -32.26
C ILE A 262 15.40 30.09 -33.64
N LYS A 263 14.72 28.94 -33.76
CA LYS A 263 14.13 28.49 -35.04
C LYS A 263 13.04 29.44 -35.53
N GLU A 264 12.17 29.90 -34.64
CA GLU A 264 11.13 30.89 -34.94
C GLU A 264 11.73 32.23 -35.41
N TYR A 265 12.80 32.69 -34.77
CA TYR A 265 13.50 33.94 -35.15
C TYR A 265 14.25 33.81 -36.49
N LEU A 266 14.71 32.61 -36.84
CA LEU A 266 15.44 32.31 -38.08
C LEU A 266 14.53 32.00 -39.28
N LYS A 267 13.18 31.99 -39.13
CA LYS A 267 12.21 31.61 -40.17
C LYS A 267 12.59 30.31 -40.92
N LEU A 268 12.98 29.27 -40.18
CA LEU A 268 12.98 27.88 -40.63
C LEU A 268 11.67 27.21 -40.20
#